data_AF-U5DMH3-F1
#
_entry.id   AF-U5DMH3-F1
#
_cell.length_a   1.000
_cell.length_b   1.000
_cell.length_c   1.000
_cell.angle_alpha   90.00
_cell.angle_beta   90.00
_cell.angle_gamma   90.00
#
_symmetry.space_group_name_H-M   'P 1'
#
loop_
_entity.id
_entity.type
_entity.pdbx_description
1 polymer ?
#
loop_
_entity_poly.entity_id
_entity_poly.type
_entity_poly.pdbx_seq_one_letter_code
_entity_poly.pdbx_strand_id
1 'polypeptide(L)'
;MLRSIAVMLILAVLPGCGISRSIDNAVAVLDRGIEDISTESANWQTILQRVASELPDDISEVIRNDAQNLATRSIATAGVEFRCNVDFLAGRAKASLQRLKAKLRGKNPPILPPAFCQVSPDAVDLNADAESWAKIAVYGYDLDHSDTSGKPLTFFLIDSSGAQQPIPEDRIGRTTHYQVTLNLGGMAKNLHVKGVSKIVASWNESTNKLPQVIVLPWQPERRSERVNVGRTDLIPKKVGRGDADFNTHDDEHMSVVVRGVFEIREFDILSRVFMHAKEERHDWTEVREWSLPAAVYKAPKGWKIVEVRPRANSRHTANITTHDAQSYSRPAGEIVSTFQVWGDRNGDEAGTWTRVRVHWRAIEIDLEQTTPEWAH
;
A
#
# COMPACT_ATOMS: atom_id res chain seq x y z
N MET A 1 -10.97 105.74 10.01
CA MET A 1 -11.91 105.04 9.11
C MET A 1 -11.13 104.04 8.27
N LEU A 2 -11.23 102.75 8.55
CA LEU A 2 -11.45 101.66 7.59
C LEU A 2 -11.57 100.36 8.40
N ARG A 3 -12.61 99.58 8.09
CA ARG A 3 -13.12 98.47 8.89
C ARG A 3 -12.39 97.16 8.58
N SER A 4 -12.16 96.39 9.64
CA SER A 4 -11.82 94.96 9.62
C SER A 4 -12.90 94.13 8.92
N ILE A 5 -12.50 93.21 8.04
CA ILE A 5 -13.34 92.09 7.59
C ILE A 5 -12.56 90.81 7.89
N ALA A 6 -12.96 90.13 8.97
CA ALA A 6 -12.58 88.76 9.27
C ALA A 6 -13.52 87.83 8.48
N VAL A 7 -12.95 87.08 7.54
CA VAL A 7 -13.68 86.00 6.85
C VAL A 7 -13.52 84.73 7.68
N MET A 8 -14.58 84.42 8.43
CA MET A 8 -14.72 83.21 9.22
C MET A 8 -15.16 82.07 8.29
N LEU A 9 -14.22 81.18 7.95
CA LEU A 9 -14.49 79.96 7.20
C LEU A 9 -15.14 78.93 8.14
N ILE A 10 -16.46 78.84 8.12
CA ILE A 10 -17.23 77.84 8.87
C ILE A 10 -17.09 76.50 8.14
N LEU A 11 -16.23 75.62 8.66
CA LEU A 11 -16.30 74.18 8.37
C LEU A 11 -17.63 73.66 8.91
N ALA A 12 -18.56 73.33 8.02
CA ALA A 12 -19.75 72.56 8.35
C ALA A 12 -19.33 71.12 8.66
N VAL A 13 -19.12 70.82 9.94
CA VAL A 13 -19.09 69.45 10.46
C VAL A 13 -20.53 68.97 10.54
N LEU A 14 -21.00 68.28 9.50
CA LEU A 14 -22.24 67.51 9.56
C LEU A 14 -22.03 66.32 10.51
N PRO A 15 -22.92 66.09 11.48
CA PRO A 15 -22.79 64.98 12.42
C PRO A 15 -23.13 63.66 11.71
N GLY A 16 -22.20 62.71 11.77
CA GLY A 16 -22.31 61.35 11.24
C GLY A 16 -23.34 60.44 11.94
N CYS A 17 -24.51 60.94 12.31
CA CYS A 17 -25.57 60.18 12.99
C CYS A 17 -26.44 59.31 12.07
N GLY A 18 -26.36 59.47 10.75
CA GLY A 18 -27.08 58.62 9.79
C GLY A 18 -26.32 57.33 9.42
N ILE A 19 -25.00 57.45 9.25
CA ILE A 19 -24.15 56.37 8.73
C ILE A 19 -23.93 55.27 9.78
N SER A 20 -23.78 55.62 11.06
CA SER A 20 -23.59 54.62 12.14
C SER A 20 -24.82 53.73 12.33
N ARG A 21 -26.03 54.31 12.29
CA ARG A 21 -27.29 53.56 12.39
C ARG A 21 -27.48 52.56 11.26
N SER A 22 -27.13 52.93 10.03
CA SER A 22 -27.23 52.02 8.88
C SER A 22 -26.28 50.84 8.99
N ILE A 23 -25.02 51.08 9.40
CA ILE A 23 -24.04 50.01 9.63
C ILE A 23 -24.49 49.07 10.76
N ASP A 24 -25.00 49.60 11.87
CA ASP A 24 -25.49 48.79 12.99
C ASP A 24 -26.70 47.93 12.58
N ASN A 25 -27.62 48.48 11.78
CA ASN A 25 -28.76 47.74 11.22
C ASN A 25 -28.30 46.63 10.26
N ALA A 26 -27.35 46.92 9.36
CA ALA A 26 -26.79 45.92 8.44
C ALA A 26 -26.09 44.79 9.20
N VAL A 27 -25.34 45.13 10.24
CA VAL A 27 -24.70 44.13 11.11
C VAL A 27 -25.73 43.26 11.83
N ALA A 28 -26.85 43.84 12.30
CA ALA A 28 -27.92 43.08 12.94
C ALA A 28 -28.62 42.10 11.97
N VAL A 29 -28.76 42.46 10.68
CA VAL A 29 -29.26 41.55 9.63
C VAL A 29 -28.30 40.38 9.43
N LEU A 30 -26.99 40.64 9.35
CA LEU A 30 -25.98 39.59 9.20
C LEU A 30 -25.91 38.67 10.43
N ASP A 31 -26.01 39.23 11.63
CA ASP A 31 -25.98 38.46 12.88
C ASP A 31 -27.18 37.54 13.01
N ARG A 32 -28.38 38.00 12.64
CA ARG A 32 -29.57 37.14 12.55
C ARG A 32 -29.37 36.04 11.52
N GLY A 33 -28.91 36.36 10.31
CA GLY A 33 -28.64 35.35 9.28
C GLY A 33 -27.62 34.28 9.73
N ILE A 34 -26.57 34.66 10.47
CA ILE A 34 -25.60 33.73 11.04
C ILE A 34 -26.25 32.81 12.08
N GLU A 35 -27.09 33.34 12.94
CA GLU A 35 -27.80 32.58 13.98
C GLU A 35 -28.83 31.62 13.37
N ASP A 36 -29.59 32.10 12.40
CA ASP A 36 -30.60 31.32 11.70
C ASP A 36 -29.97 30.13 10.96
N ILE A 37 -28.83 30.34 10.29
CA ILE A 37 -28.08 29.24 9.63
C ILE A 37 -27.54 28.25 10.65
N SER A 38 -27.20 28.72 11.86
CA SER A 38 -26.72 27.84 12.94
C SER A 38 -27.84 26.99 13.53
N THR A 39 -29.07 27.50 13.51
CA THR A 39 -30.27 26.82 14.04
C THR A 39 -30.92 25.91 12.99
N GLU A 40 -30.98 26.36 11.74
CA GLU A 40 -31.64 25.68 10.63
C GLU A 40 -30.69 25.59 9.42
N SER A 41 -29.65 24.75 9.55
CA SER A 41 -28.64 24.55 8.49
C SER A 41 -29.26 24.15 7.15
N ALA A 42 -30.39 23.44 7.15
CA ALA A 42 -31.10 23.03 5.94
C ALA A 42 -31.64 24.19 5.08
N ASN A 43 -31.97 25.32 5.72
CA ASN A 43 -32.61 26.47 5.08
C ASN A 43 -31.62 27.57 4.66
N TRP A 44 -30.32 27.26 4.63
CA TRP A 44 -29.25 28.23 4.43
C TRP A 44 -29.41 29.09 3.17
N GLN A 45 -29.93 28.52 2.07
CA GLN A 45 -30.17 29.26 0.81
C GLN A 45 -31.21 30.36 0.98
N THR A 46 -32.36 30.01 1.56
CA THR A 46 -33.44 30.95 1.85
C THR A 46 -32.97 32.03 2.82
N ILE A 47 -32.17 31.66 3.82
CA ILE A 47 -31.61 32.62 4.78
C ILE A 47 -30.65 33.59 4.09
N LEU A 48 -29.77 33.12 3.19
CA LEU A 48 -28.87 34.01 2.44
C LEU A 48 -29.63 34.97 1.50
N GLN A 49 -30.69 34.50 0.84
CA GLN A 49 -31.55 35.34 0.01
C GLN A 49 -32.25 36.42 0.84
N ARG A 50 -32.79 36.04 2.01
CA ARG A 50 -33.38 36.98 2.97
C ARG A 50 -32.36 38.03 3.42
N VAL A 51 -31.17 37.60 3.85
CA VAL A 51 -30.09 38.51 4.25
C VAL A 51 -29.77 39.51 3.14
N ALA A 52 -29.63 39.05 1.89
CA ALA A 52 -29.37 39.94 0.75
C ALA A 52 -30.50 40.96 0.51
N SER A 53 -31.75 40.60 0.77
CA SER A 53 -32.93 41.48 0.61
C SER A 53 -33.13 42.46 1.78
N GLU A 54 -32.75 42.11 3.00
CA GLU A 54 -32.95 42.91 4.21
C GLU A 54 -31.82 43.91 4.48
N LEU A 55 -30.74 43.91 3.68
CA LEU A 55 -29.67 44.89 3.81
C LEU A 55 -30.18 46.32 3.52
N PRO A 56 -29.86 47.32 4.36
CA PRO A 56 -30.29 48.71 4.16
C PRO A 56 -29.80 49.31 2.83
N ASP A 57 -30.66 50.10 2.17
CA ASP A 57 -30.41 50.70 0.85
C ASP A 57 -29.27 51.71 0.80
N ASP A 58 -28.90 52.27 1.96
CA ASP A 58 -27.82 53.24 2.12
C ASP A 58 -26.45 52.59 2.42
N ILE A 59 -26.36 51.25 2.46
CA ILE A 59 -25.09 50.53 2.50
C ILE A 59 -24.45 50.49 1.10
N SER A 60 -23.11 50.55 1.07
CA SER A 60 -22.31 50.43 -0.16
C SER A 60 -22.79 49.30 -1.08
N GLU A 61 -23.01 49.66 -2.35
CA GLU A 61 -23.42 48.76 -3.43
C GLU A 61 -22.48 47.56 -3.58
N VAL A 62 -21.20 47.72 -3.24
CA VAL A 62 -20.19 46.64 -3.23
C VAL A 62 -20.55 45.53 -2.24
N ILE A 63 -21.05 45.89 -1.05
CA ILE A 63 -21.39 44.94 0.02
C ILE A 63 -22.70 44.22 -0.32
N ARG A 64 -23.65 44.93 -0.93
CA ARG A 64 -24.90 44.35 -1.45
C ARG A 64 -24.62 43.36 -2.58
N ASN A 65 -23.74 43.74 -3.51
CA ASN A 65 -23.29 42.87 -4.59
C ASN A 65 -22.53 41.64 -4.04
N ASP A 66 -21.69 41.80 -3.02
CA ASP A 66 -21.04 40.66 -2.35
C ASP A 66 -22.06 39.68 -1.72
N ALA A 67 -23.12 40.19 -1.08
CA ALA A 67 -24.19 39.36 -0.49
C ALA A 67 -25.02 38.64 -1.56
N GLN A 68 -25.39 39.34 -2.64
CA GLN A 68 -26.13 38.75 -3.77
C GLN A 68 -25.28 37.74 -4.54
N ASN A 69 -23.99 38.02 -4.73
CA ASN A 69 -23.05 37.09 -5.32
C ASN A 69 -22.86 35.85 -4.43
N LEU A 70 -22.84 36.01 -3.10
CA LEU A 70 -22.80 34.88 -2.18
C LEU A 70 -24.03 33.97 -2.34
N ALA A 71 -25.24 34.54 -2.34
CA ALA A 71 -26.47 33.78 -2.55
C ALA A 71 -26.49 33.09 -3.92
N THR A 72 -26.09 33.80 -4.99
CA THR A 72 -26.15 33.29 -6.36
C THR A 72 -25.08 32.24 -6.67
N ARG A 73 -23.82 32.45 -6.24
CA ARG A 73 -22.71 31.52 -6.49
C ARG A 73 -22.85 30.22 -5.69
N SER A 74 -23.42 30.30 -4.50
CA SER A 74 -23.72 29.12 -3.70
C SER A 74 -24.88 28.31 -4.28
N ILE A 75 -25.66 28.85 -5.24
CA ILE A 75 -26.70 28.09 -5.95
C ILE A 75 -26.16 27.55 -7.29
N ALA A 76 -25.30 28.30 -7.97
CA ALA A 76 -24.81 27.98 -9.32
C ALA A 76 -23.67 26.94 -9.37
N THR A 77 -23.03 26.62 -8.25
CA THR A 77 -21.88 25.68 -8.21
C THR A 77 -22.32 24.22 -7.95
N ALA A 78 -23.57 23.87 -8.28
CA ALA A 78 -24.20 22.59 -7.93
C ALA A 78 -23.35 21.33 -8.25
N GLY A 79 -22.49 21.35 -9.27
CA GLY A 79 -21.68 20.18 -9.66
C GLY A 79 -20.68 19.67 -8.59
N VAL A 80 -20.13 20.55 -7.74
CA VAL A 80 -19.24 20.15 -6.63
C VAL A 80 -19.99 20.11 -5.30
N GLU A 81 -21.03 20.95 -5.14
CA GLU A 81 -21.85 20.98 -3.93
C GLU A 81 -22.63 19.68 -3.70
N PHE A 82 -23.01 18.95 -4.76
CA PHE A 82 -23.60 17.60 -4.61
C PHE A 82 -22.72 16.61 -3.84
N ARG A 83 -21.42 16.86 -3.72
CA ARG A 83 -20.47 16.00 -3.00
C ARG A 83 -20.30 16.40 -1.54
N CYS A 84 -20.78 17.57 -1.16
CA CYS A 84 -20.73 18.06 0.21
C CYS A 84 -22.12 17.99 0.86
N ASN A 85 -22.19 17.71 2.16
CA ASN A 85 -23.47 17.68 2.86
C ASN A 85 -24.01 19.11 3.11
N VAL A 86 -25.30 19.21 3.44
CA VAL A 86 -25.98 20.49 3.67
C VAL A 86 -25.37 21.30 4.83
N ASP A 87 -24.90 20.62 5.89
CA ASP A 87 -24.24 21.27 7.03
C ASP A 87 -22.92 21.95 6.62
N PHE A 88 -22.19 21.38 5.67
CA PHE A 88 -20.97 21.98 5.13
C PHE A 88 -21.26 23.26 4.33
N LEU A 89 -22.38 23.29 3.59
CA LEU A 89 -22.86 24.50 2.89
C LEU A 89 -23.27 25.60 3.88
N ALA A 90 -24.00 25.23 4.93
CA ALA A 90 -24.38 26.14 6.02
C ALA A 90 -23.13 26.73 6.71
N GLY A 91 -22.11 25.92 6.98
CA GLY A 91 -20.83 26.39 7.52
C GLY A 91 -20.15 27.43 6.65
N ARG A 92 -20.08 27.21 5.32
CA ARG A 92 -19.54 28.18 4.35
C ARG A 92 -20.36 29.47 4.31
N ALA A 93 -21.67 29.36 4.31
CA ALA A 93 -22.58 30.50 4.31
C ALA A 93 -22.33 31.38 5.54
N LYS A 94 -22.25 30.77 6.74
CA LYS A 94 -21.91 31.46 7.99
C LYS A 94 -20.56 32.16 7.93
N ALA A 95 -19.52 31.47 7.47
CA ALA A 95 -18.18 32.03 7.34
C ALA A 95 -18.15 33.24 6.37
N SER A 96 -18.93 33.18 5.30
CA SER A 96 -19.04 34.26 4.32
C SER A 96 -19.78 35.48 4.89
N LEU A 97 -20.87 35.29 5.64
CA LEU A 97 -21.57 36.36 6.35
C LEU A 97 -20.67 37.02 7.41
N GLN A 98 -19.85 36.24 8.11
CA GLN A 98 -18.87 36.77 9.07
C GLN A 98 -17.82 37.66 8.41
N ARG A 99 -17.34 37.30 7.21
CA ARG A 99 -16.45 38.18 6.43
C ARG A 99 -17.15 39.46 6.01
N LEU A 100 -18.39 39.38 5.56
CA LEU A 100 -19.17 40.55 5.16
C LEU A 100 -19.36 41.52 6.36
N LYS A 101 -19.65 40.97 7.54
CA LYS A 101 -19.73 41.72 8.80
C LYS A 101 -18.41 42.41 9.15
N ALA A 102 -17.27 41.73 8.96
CA ALA A 102 -15.97 42.32 9.20
C ALA A 102 -15.68 43.49 8.25
N LYS A 103 -15.97 43.31 6.94
CA LYS A 103 -15.84 44.38 5.93
C LYS A 103 -16.71 45.59 6.26
N LEU A 104 -17.98 45.37 6.65
CA LEU A 104 -18.90 46.44 7.07
C LEU A 104 -18.37 47.25 8.25
N ARG A 105 -17.66 46.60 9.17
CA ARG A 105 -17.05 47.23 10.35
C ARG A 105 -15.67 47.84 10.08
N GLY A 106 -15.22 47.88 8.82
CA GLY A 106 -13.86 48.32 8.46
C GLY A 106 -12.77 47.46 9.09
N LYS A 107 -13.07 46.22 9.48
CA LYS A 107 -12.11 45.26 10.03
C LYS A 107 -11.56 44.40 8.91
N ASN A 108 -10.33 43.92 9.09
CA ASN A 108 -9.78 42.92 8.20
C ASN A 108 -10.65 41.65 8.25
N PRO A 109 -11.21 41.20 7.12
CA PRO A 109 -12.02 40.00 7.09
C PRO A 109 -11.14 38.80 7.44
N PRO A 110 -11.65 37.82 8.21
CA PRO A 110 -10.91 36.61 8.51
C PRO A 110 -10.57 35.86 7.22
N ILE A 111 -9.35 35.33 7.15
CA ILE A 111 -8.97 34.37 6.12
C ILE A 111 -9.69 33.06 6.46
N LEU A 112 -10.44 32.53 5.49
CA LEU A 112 -11.13 31.26 5.67
C LEU A 112 -10.13 30.14 5.41
N PRO A 113 -9.94 29.20 6.36
CA PRO A 113 -9.21 27.99 6.05
C PRO A 113 -9.96 27.21 4.97
N PRO A 114 -9.23 26.44 4.15
CA PRO A 114 -9.87 25.52 3.22
C PRO A 114 -10.75 24.56 3.99
N ALA A 115 -11.96 24.36 3.49
CA ALA A 115 -12.90 23.40 4.05
C ALA A 115 -12.95 22.18 3.13
N PHE A 116 -13.04 20.99 3.71
CA PHE A 116 -13.00 19.72 2.98
C PHE A 116 -14.26 18.91 3.25
N CYS A 117 -14.84 18.34 2.20
CA CYS A 117 -16.05 17.52 2.35
C CYS A 117 -15.84 16.08 1.90
N GLN A 118 -15.08 15.84 0.83
CA GLN A 118 -14.83 14.48 0.33
C GLN A 118 -13.42 14.34 -0.25
N VAL A 119 -12.85 13.15 -0.10
CA VAL A 119 -11.65 12.71 -0.83
C VAL A 119 -11.99 11.43 -1.58
N SER A 120 -11.51 11.31 -2.82
CA SER A 120 -11.81 10.16 -3.68
C SER A 120 -10.59 9.78 -4.54
N PRO A 121 -10.09 8.54 -4.44
CA PRO A 121 -10.44 7.55 -3.41
C PRO A 121 -10.03 8.04 -2.01
N ASP A 122 -10.68 7.51 -0.98
CA ASP A 122 -10.42 7.83 0.44
C ASP A 122 -9.26 7.01 1.04
N ALA A 123 -8.80 5.99 0.32
CA ALA A 123 -7.61 5.22 0.62
C ALA A 123 -6.80 4.88 -0.65
N VAL A 124 -5.52 4.60 -0.45
CA VAL A 124 -4.62 4.00 -1.44
C VAL A 124 -4.35 2.57 -1.00
N ASP A 125 -4.86 1.59 -1.74
CA ASP A 125 -4.56 0.17 -1.49
C ASP A 125 -3.43 -0.29 -2.41
N LEU A 126 -2.26 -0.60 -1.84
CA LEU A 126 -1.11 -1.07 -2.62
C LEU A 126 -1.25 -2.52 -3.12
N ASN A 127 -2.32 -3.23 -2.73
CA ASN A 127 -2.71 -4.52 -3.31
C ASN A 127 -3.63 -4.35 -4.53
N ALA A 128 -4.25 -3.19 -4.70
CA ALA A 128 -5.07 -2.89 -5.86
C ALA A 128 -4.21 -2.38 -7.03
N ASP A 129 -4.81 -2.34 -8.22
CA ASP A 129 -4.20 -1.74 -9.40
C ASP A 129 -3.84 -0.28 -9.12
N ALA A 130 -2.59 0.09 -9.42
CA ALA A 130 -2.08 1.44 -9.22
C ALA A 130 -2.89 2.50 -9.98
N GLU A 131 -3.49 2.14 -11.12
CA GLU A 131 -4.34 3.05 -11.88
C GLU A 131 -5.60 3.47 -11.10
N SER A 132 -6.12 2.60 -10.21
CA SER A 132 -7.35 2.87 -9.45
C SER A 132 -7.21 4.02 -8.44
N TRP A 133 -5.98 4.29 -7.98
CA TRP A 133 -5.68 5.34 -6.99
C TRP A 133 -4.62 6.34 -7.46
N ALA A 134 -4.15 6.22 -8.71
CA ALA A 134 -3.18 7.15 -9.33
C ALA A 134 -3.64 8.61 -9.31
N LYS A 135 -4.95 8.86 -9.16
CA LYS A 135 -5.54 10.19 -9.04
C LYS A 135 -6.36 10.27 -7.76
N ILE A 136 -5.98 11.16 -6.85
CA ILE A 136 -6.80 11.50 -5.68
C ILE A 136 -7.42 12.88 -5.92
N ALA A 137 -8.73 12.95 -5.92
CA ALA A 137 -9.46 14.20 -5.97
C ALA A 137 -9.97 14.58 -4.57
N VAL A 138 -9.63 15.79 -4.14
CA VAL A 138 -10.03 16.40 -2.89
C VAL A 138 -11.05 17.50 -3.20
N TYR A 139 -12.24 17.38 -2.63
CA TYR A 139 -13.36 18.29 -2.87
C TYR A 139 -13.66 19.12 -1.62
N GLY A 140 -13.97 20.39 -1.84
CA GLY A 140 -14.12 21.34 -0.76
C GLY A 140 -14.32 22.77 -1.23
N TYR A 141 -13.86 23.71 -0.42
CA TYR A 141 -14.00 25.15 -0.61
C TYR A 141 -12.73 25.87 -0.24
N ASP A 142 -12.48 27.01 -0.90
CA ASP A 142 -11.30 27.83 -0.63
C ASP A 142 -10.00 27.05 -0.84
N LEU A 143 -10.01 26.03 -1.71
CA LEU A 143 -8.87 25.13 -1.93
C LEU A 143 -7.73 25.75 -2.74
N ASP A 144 -8.00 26.89 -3.39
CA ASP A 144 -7.06 27.72 -4.12
C ASP A 144 -6.51 28.89 -3.29
N HIS A 145 -7.00 29.10 -2.06
CA HIS A 145 -6.54 30.17 -1.19
C HIS A 145 -5.17 29.87 -0.58
N SER A 146 -4.38 30.93 -0.45
CA SER A 146 -3.14 30.91 0.31
C SER A 146 -3.38 31.21 1.79
N ASP A 147 -2.53 30.69 2.65
CA ASP A 147 -2.50 31.03 4.07
C ASP A 147 -2.00 32.47 4.33
N THR A 148 -1.92 32.85 5.60
CA THR A 148 -1.43 34.17 6.05
C THR A 148 -0.01 34.49 5.58
N SER A 149 0.78 33.49 5.22
CA SER A 149 2.14 33.62 4.73
C SER A 149 2.24 33.53 3.20
N GLY A 150 1.11 33.45 2.49
CA GLY A 150 1.07 33.34 1.04
C GLY A 150 1.37 31.93 0.51
N LYS A 151 1.36 30.89 1.36
CA LYS A 151 1.56 29.51 0.91
C LYS A 151 0.22 28.86 0.55
N PRO A 152 0.12 28.13 -0.57
CA PRO A 152 -1.10 27.40 -0.90
C PRO A 152 -1.30 26.19 0.02
N LEU A 153 -2.47 25.56 -0.07
CA LEU A 153 -2.69 24.22 0.49
C LEU A 153 -1.62 23.24 -0.02
N THR A 154 -0.94 22.52 0.88
CA THR A 154 0.11 21.55 0.54
C THR A 154 -0.25 20.14 1.01
N PHE A 155 0.47 19.14 0.51
CA PHE A 155 0.25 17.73 0.86
C PHE A 155 1.56 17.06 1.20
N PHE A 156 1.52 16.16 2.17
CA PHE A 156 2.68 15.42 2.65
C PHE A 156 2.38 13.93 2.67
N LEU A 157 3.38 13.12 2.29
CA LEU A 157 3.45 11.71 2.60
C LEU A 157 3.98 11.57 4.03
N ILE A 158 3.34 10.71 4.82
CA ILE A 158 3.77 10.36 6.17
C ILE A 158 4.15 8.89 6.16
N ASP A 159 5.41 8.58 6.48
CA ASP A 159 5.86 7.19 6.61
C ASP A 159 5.43 6.54 7.92
N SER A 160 5.73 5.26 8.09
CA SER A 160 5.43 4.48 9.30
C SER A 160 6.20 4.97 10.54
N SER A 161 7.31 5.72 10.37
CA SER A 161 8.05 6.36 11.46
C SER A 161 7.49 7.73 11.84
N GLY A 162 6.57 8.28 11.02
CA GLY A 162 6.01 9.61 11.18
C GLY A 162 6.80 10.71 10.47
N ALA A 163 7.85 10.37 9.71
CA ALA A 163 8.58 11.35 8.93
C ALA A 163 7.71 11.90 7.79
N GLN A 164 7.82 13.21 7.57
CA GLN A 164 7.04 13.91 6.56
C GLN A 164 7.87 14.17 5.32
N GLN A 165 7.28 13.88 4.15
CA GLN A 165 7.85 14.25 2.86
C GLN A 165 6.83 15.04 2.04
N PRO A 166 7.16 16.24 1.55
CA PRO A 166 6.24 17.00 0.72
C PRO A 166 5.96 16.28 -0.60
N ILE A 167 4.70 16.30 -1.03
CA ILE A 167 4.32 15.97 -2.39
C ILE A 167 4.74 17.15 -3.28
N PRO A 168 5.52 16.92 -4.35
CA PRO A 168 5.92 17.95 -5.28
C PRO A 168 4.73 18.73 -5.90
N GLU A 169 4.90 20.03 -6.07
CA GLU A 169 3.84 20.94 -6.53
C GLU A 169 3.34 20.61 -7.95
N ASP A 170 4.22 20.08 -8.81
CA ASP A 170 3.88 19.60 -10.16
C ASP A 170 2.95 18.37 -10.17
N ARG A 171 2.76 17.73 -9.00
CA ARG A 171 1.78 16.65 -8.79
C ARG A 171 0.48 17.13 -8.18
N ILE A 172 0.32 18.44 -7.93
CA ILE A 172 -0.87 19.01 -7.30
C ILE A 172 -1.59 19.94 -8.28
N GLY A 173 -2.66 19.45 -8.88
CA GLY A 173 -3.53 20.21 -9.76
C GLY A 173 -4.60 20.99 -8.97
N ARG A 174 -4.41 22.31 -8.83
CA ARG A 174 -5.43 23.24 -8.28
C ARG A 174 -6.26 23.80 -9.42
N THR A 175 -7.20 23.01 -9.90
CA THR A 175 -7.99 23.34 -11.11
C THR A 175 -9.11 24.33 -10.83
N THR A 176 -9.68 24.31 -9.62
CA THR A 176 -10.77 25.20 -9.24
C THR A 176 -10.70 25.55 -7.75
N HIS A 177 -11.47 26.55 -7.34
CA HIS A 177 -11.74 26.88 -5.94
C HIS A 177 -12.32 25.72 -5.11
N TYR A 178 -12.84 24.70 -5.78
CA TYR A 178 -13.64 23.64 -5.20
C TYR A 178 -12.99 22.25 -5.27
N GLN A 179 -11.89 22.12 -6.02
CA GLN A 179 -11.24 20.84 -6.24
C GLN A 179 -9.72 20.97 -6.36
N VAL A 180 -9.03 20.11 -5.62
CA VAL A 180 -7.60 19.81 -5.79
C VAL A 180 -7.45 18.38 -6.26
N THR A 181 -6.52 18.12 -7.17
CA THR A 181 -6.18 16.78 -7.64
C THR A 181 -4.73 16.46 -7.33
N LEU A 182 -4.46 15.32 -6.69
CA LEU A 182 -3.12 14.78 -6.51
C LEU A 182 -2.87 13.71 -7.57
N ASN A 183 -1.73 13.82 -8.26
CA ASN A 183 -1.25 12.83 -9.22
C ASN A 183 -0.22 11.90 -8.55
N LEU A 184 -0.68 10.72 -8.17
CA LEU A 184 0.12 9.62 -7.64
C LEU A 184 0.60 8.64 -8.73
N GLY A 185 0.38 8.95 -10.01
CA GLY A 185 0.88 8.16 -11.13
C GLY A 185 2.37 7.87 -11.00
N GLY A 186 2.73 6.59 -11.10
CA GLY A 186 4.11 6.10 -10.96
C GLY A 186 4.67 6.14 -9.53
N MET A 187 3.85 6.44 -8.50
CA MET A 187 4.33 6.52 -7.11
C MET A 187 4.27 5.20 -6.34
N ALA A 188 3.66 4.13 -6.87
CA ALA A 188 3.46 2.86 -6.14
C ALA A 188 4.72 2.33 -5.46
N LYS A 189 5.82 2.24 -6.22
CA LYS A 189 7.12 1.83 -5.69
C LYS A 189 7.64 2.74 -4.60
N ASN A 190 7.46 4.05 -4.73
CA ASN A 190 7.91 5.02 -3.73
C ASN A 190 7.09 4.88 -2.44
N LEU A 191 5.75 4.78 -2.56
CA LEU A 191 4.84 4.59 -1.44
C LEU A 191 5.18 3.32 -0.65
N HIS A 192 5.45 2.23 -1.35
CA HIS A 192 5.83 0.95 -0.74
C HIS A 192 7.23 0.97 -0.09
N VAL A 193 8.27 1.36 -0.84
CA VAL A 193 9.66 1.33 -0.35
C VAL A 193 9.85 2.27 0.84
N LYS A 194 9.15 3.41 0.85
CA LYS A 194 9.20 4.35 1.98
C LYS A 194 8.27 3.99 3.14
N GLY A 195 7.44 2.96 2.99
CA GLY A 195 6.46 2.59 4.03
C GLY A 195 5.48 3.72 4.33
N VAL A 196 5.00 4.43 3.31
CA VAL A 196 4.01 5.50 3.48
C VAL A 196 2.75 4.92 4.09
N SER A 197 2.29 5.51 5.18
CA SER A 197 1.09 5.09 5.92
C SER A 197 -0.12 5.97 5.65
N LYS A 198 0.10 7.23 5.28
CA LYS A 198 -0.96 8.18 4.92
C LYS A 198 -0.45 9.38 4.14
N ILE A 199 -1.38 10.05 3.47
CA ILE A 199 -1.20 11.35 2.84
C ILE A 199 -2.01 12.36 3.64
N VAL A 200 -1.42 13.48 4.01
CA VAL A 200 -2.08 14.53 4.80
C VAL A 200 -2.03 15.86 4.09
N ALA A 201 -3.14 16.60 4.13
CA ALA A 201 -3.15 18.00 3.74
C ALA A 201 -2.59 18.89 4.86
N SER A 202 -1.99 20.02 4.49
CA SER A 202 -1.49 21.03 5.42
C SER A 202 -1.80 22.45 4.93
N TRP A 203 -2.29 23.28 5.84
CA TRP A 203 -2.56 24.69 5.60
C TRP A 203 -2.23 25.49 6.86
N ASN A 204 -1.51 26.61 6.70
CA ASN A 204 -1.00 27.42 7.82
C ASN A 204 -0.22 26.58 8.85
N GLU A 205 0.63 25.68 8.36
CA GLU A 205 1.48 24.77 9.14
C GLU A 205 0.71 23.80 10.06
N SER A 206 -0.61 23.72 9.91
CA SER A 206 -1.47 22.80 10.63
C SER A 206 -1.93 21.66 9.72
N THR A 207 -1.99 20.45 10.27
CA THR A 207 -2.64 19.27 9.66
C THR A 207 -3.93 18.90 10.40
N ASN A 208 -4.29 19.65 11.46
CA ASN A 208 -5.43 19.32 12.31
C ASN A 208 -6.75 19.54 11.57
N LYS A 209 -7.63 18.52 11.62
CA LYS A 209 -8.95 18.51 10.95
C LYS A 209 -8.88 18.67 9.42
N LEU A 210 -7.72 18.42 8.83
CA LEU A 210 -7.53 18.37 7.39
C LEU A 210 -7.66 16.91 6.88
N PRO A 211 -8.02 16.71 5.60
CA PRO A 211 -8.22 15.37 5.06
C PRO A 211 -6.94 14.54 5.14
N GLN A 212 -7.15 13.24 5.35
CA GLN A 212 -6.11 12.23 5.33
C GLN A 212 -6.55 11.11 4.40
N VAL A 213 -5.63 10.61 3.59
CA VAL A 213 -5.83 9.40 2.78
C VAL A 213 -4.93 8.32 3.35
N ILE A 214 -5.52 7.21 3.78
CA ILE A 214 -4.76 6.10 4.35
C ILE A 214 -4.09 5.33 3.22
N VAL A 215 -2.85 4.92 3.42
CA VAL A 215 -2.14 4.02 2.50
C VAL A 215 -2.10 2.64 3.14
N LEU A 216 -2.82 1.68 2.56
CA LEU A 216 -2.80 0.29 3.00
C LEU A 216 -1.55 -0.37 2.41
N PRO A 217 -0.69 -0.99 3.25
CA PRO A 217 0.53 -1.61 2.77
C PRO A 217 0.21 -2.82 1.89
N TRP A 218 1.06 -3.04 0.89
CA TRP A 218 1.00 -4.27 0.11
C TRP A 218 1.29 -5.46 1.02
N GLN A 219 0.50 -6.52 0.86
CA GLN A 219 0.64 -7.77 1.57
C GLN A 219 1.00 -8.86 0.57
N PRO A 220 2.05 -9.66 0.83
CA PRO A 220 2.42 -10.71 -0.09
C PRO A 220 1.34 -11.79 -0.14
N GLU A 221 0.95 -12.16 -1.35
CA GLU A 221 0.08 -13.31 -1.55
C GLU A 221 0.80 -14.61 -1.17
N ARG A 222 0.03 -15.57 -0.65
CA ARG A 222 0.51 -16.91 -0.32
C ARG A 222 -0.32 -17.95 -1.03
N ARG A 223 0.35 -19.00 -1.52
CA ARG A 223 -0.30 -20.15 -2.15
C ARG A 223 0.51 -21.42 -1.93
N SER A 224 -0.15 -22.56 -2.07
CA SER A 224 0.47 -23.87 -1.94
C SER A 224 0.40 -24.63 -3.25
N GLU A 225 1.47 -25.34 -3.59
CA GLU A 225 1.57 -26.20 -4.77
C GLU A 225 2.02 -27.60 -4.39
N ARG A 226 1.34 -28.63 -4.94
CA ARG A 226 1.73 -30.03 -4.78
C ARG A 226 2.56 -30.49 -5.98
N VAL A 227 3.78 -30.96 -5.72
CA VAL A 227 4.74 -31.40 -6.75
C VAL A 227 5.01 -32.89 -6.63
N ASN A 228 4.77 -33.62 -7.72
CA ASN A 228 5.16 -35.02 -7.84
C ASN A 228 6.62 -35.12 -8.32
N VAL A 229 7.54 -35.43 -7.40
CA VAL A 229 8.98 -35.46 -7.68
C VAL A 229 9.42 -36.68 -8.51
N GLY A 230 8.67 -37.78 -8.44
CA GLY A 230 8.92 -38.98 -9.23
C GLY A 230 10.02 -39.87 -8.63
N ARG A 231 10.98 -40.29 -9.45
CA ARG A 231 12.05 -41.22 -9.05
C ARG A 231 13.41 -40.82 -9.58
N THR A 232 14.46 -41.24 -8.90
CA THR A 232 15.86 -41.07 -9.33
C THR A 232 16.61 -42.39 -9.22
N ASP A 233 17.34 -42.74 -10.28
CA ASP A 233 18.18 -43.92 -10.34
C ASP A 233 19.67 -43.50 -10.28
N LEU A 234 20.48 -44.24 -9.52
CA LEU A 234 21.92 -44.02 -9.42
C LEU A 234 22.66 -45.36 -9.42
N ILE A 235 23.54 -45.55 -10.41
CA ILE A 235 24.57 -46.59 -10.43
C ILE A 235 25.88 -45.90 -10.01
N PRO A 236 26.34 -46.05 -8.75
CA PRO A 236 27.60 -45.46 -8.31
C PRO A 236 28.80 -46.14 -8.98
N LYS A 237 29.82 -45.36 -9.33
CA LYS A 237 31.11 -45.90 -9.82
C LYS A 237 31.80 -46.76 -8.77
N LYS A 238 32.50 -47.78 -9.26
CA LYS A 238 33.48 -48.56 -8.49
C LYS A 238 34.57 -47.63 -7.95
N VAL A 239 34.91 -47.85 -6.69
CA VAL A 239 36.03 -47.23 -6.00
C VAL A 239 36.86 -48.33 -5.32
N GLY A 240 38.12 -48.04 -4.99
CA GLY A 240 38.97 -49.03 -4.32
C GLY A 240 39.56 -50.10 -5.25
N ARG A 241 39.96 -51.24 -4.67
CA ARG A 241 40.81 -52.27 -5.30
C ARG A 241 40.16 -53.65 -5.46
N GLY A 242 38.91 -53.86 -5.00
CA GLY A 242 38.20 -55.13 -5.18
C GLY A 242 38.02 -55.51 -6.64
N ASP A 243 37.54 -56.71 -6.92
CA ASP A 243 37.50 -57.25 -8.29
C ASP A 243 36.34 -56.69 -9.13
N ALA A 244 35.31 -56.11 -8.51
CA ALA A 244 34.06 -55.56 -9.07
C ALA A 244 32.84 -56.46 -8.89
N ASP A 245 33.02 -57.67 -8.39
CA ASP A 245 31.95 -58.59 -8.01
C ASP A 245 31.56 -58.28 -6.55
N PHE A 246 30.27 -58.35 -6.23
CA PHE A 246 29.80 -58.25 -4.84
C PHE A 246 29.33 -59.63 -4.38
N ASN A 247 30.20 -60.40 -3.73
CA ASN A 247 29.88 -61.73 -3.25
C ASN A 247 28.89 -61.67 -2.06
N THR A 248 27.61 -61.98 -2.32
CA THR A 248 26.58 -62.06 -1.26
C THR A 248 26.04 -63.50 -1.11
N HIS A 249 26.85 -64.38 -0.50
CA HIS A 249 26.47 -65.75 -0.17
C HIS A 249 26.62 -66.04 1.34
N ASP A 250 25.69 -66.82 1.90
CA ASP A 250 25.70 -67.30 3.30
C ASP A 250 25.94 -66.21 4.37
N ASP A 251 27.15 -66.13 4.95
CA ASP A 251 27.52 -65.15 5.98
C ASP A 251 28.32 -63.94 5.45
N GLU A 252 28.51 -63.88 4.13
CA GLU A 252 29.06 -62.74 3.40
C GLU A 252 27.92 -61.77 3.05
N HIS A 253 28.16 -60.49 3.30
CA HIS A 253 27.18 -59.45 3.02
C HIS A 253 27.87 -58.20 2.49
N MET A 254 27.13 -57.50 1.64
CA MET A 254 27.44 -56.14 1.25
C MET A 254 26.74 -55.19 2.23
N SER A 255 27.51 -54.33 2.90
CA SER A 255 26.96 -53.22 3.67
C SER A 255 26.58 -52.09 2.72
N VAL A 256 25.40 -51.51 2.92
CA VAL A 256 24.88 -50.43 2.08
C VAL A 256 24.41 -49.27 2.92
N VAL A 257 24.78 -48.06 2.50
CA VAL A 257 24.22 -46.79 2.96
C VAL A 257 23.64 -46.03 1.78
N VAL A 258 22.35 -45.74 1.83
CA VAL A 258 21.66 -44.89 0.84
C VAL A 258 21.12 -43.62 1.48
N ARG A 259 21.14 -42.52 0.71
CA ARG A 259 20.56 -41.25 1.13
C ARG A 259 19.80 -40.60 -0.02
N GLY A 260 18.67 -39.96 0.32
CA GLY A 260 17.97 -39.03 -0.54
C GLY A 260 17.94 -37.68 0.18
N VAL A 261 18.39 -36.63 -0.49
CA VAL A 261 18.43 -35.27 0.09
C VAL A 261 17.78 -34.26 -0.84
N PHE A 262 17.10 -33.28 -0.25
CA PHE A 262 16.75 -32.04 -0.93
C PHE A 262 17.68 -30.91 -0.47
N GLU A 263 18.13 -30.12 -1.44
CA GLU A 263 18.73 -28.82 -1.22
C GLU A 263 17.65 -27.78 -1.56
N ILE A 264 17.08 -27.18 -0.52
CA ILE A 264 16.02 -26.18 -0.65
C ILE A 264 16.68 -24.80 -0.60
N ARG A 265 16.50 -24.03 -1.67
CA ARG A 265 16.93 -22.64 -1.77
C ARG A 265 15.71 -21.73 -1.85
N GLU A 266 15.94 -20.43 -1.88
CA GLU A 266 14.86 -19.43 -1.92
C GLU A 266 13.95 -19.57 -3.15
N PHE A 267 14.50 -19.99 -4.30
CA PHE A 267 13.78 -20.02 -5.58
C PHE A 267 13.77 -21.39 -6.28
N ASP A 268 14.50 -22.38 -5.76
CA ASP A 268 14.53 -23.72 -6.34
C ASP A 268 14.74 -24.80 -5.29
N ILE A 269 14.38 -26.03 -5.68
CA ILE A 269 14.63 -27.24 -4.91
C ILE A 269 15.40 -28.19 -5.81
N LEU A 270 16.56 -28.64 -5.34
CA LEU A 270 17.35 -29.67 -6.01
C LEU A 270 17.29 -30.97 -5.21
N SER A 271 17.34 -32.11 -5.90
CA SER A 271 17.46 -33.43 -5.28
C SER A 271 18.82 -34.05 -5.57
N ARG A 272 19.31 -34.84 -4.61
CA ARG A 272 20.48 -35.69 -4.79
C ARG A 272 20.30 -37.03 -4.12
N VAL A 273 20.87 -38.05 -4.73
CA VAL A 273 20.92 -39.42 -4.21
C VAL A 273 22.36 -39.79 -3.92
N PHE A 274 22.58 -40.50 -2.83
CA PHE A 274 23.86 -41.11 -2.50
C PHE A 274 23.70 -42.60 -2.33
N MET A 275 24.70 -43.33 -2.81
CA MET A 275 24.90 -44.72 -2.46
C MET A 275 26.36 -44.96 -2.11
N HIS A 276 26.56 -45.71 -1.04
CA HIS A 276 27.81 -46.35 -0.69
C HIS A 276 27.50 -47.80 -0.41
N ALA A 277 28.16 -48.70 -1.13
CA ALA A 277 28.07 -50.13 -0.92
C ALA A 277 29.47 -50.72 -0.89
N LYS A 278 29.70 -51.66 0.03
CA LYS A 278 31.01 -52.27 0.25
C LYS A 278 30.85 -53.70 0.75
N GLU A 279 31.68 -54.60 0.25
CA GLU A 279 31.84 -55.90 0.88
C GLU A 279 32.57 -55.76 2.21
N GLU A 280 32.11 -56.54 3.20
CA GLU A 280 32.72 -56.55 4.52
C GLU A 280 33.71 -57.72 4.71
N ARG A 281 33.82 -58.61 3.70
CA ARG A 281 34.70 -59.78 3.70
C ARG A 281 35.20 -60.05 2.29
N HIS A 282 36.50 -60.34 2.18
CA HIS A 282 37.21 -60.68 0.94
C HIS A 282 37.17 -59.58 -0.15
N ASP A 283 38.30 -59.41 -0.86
CA ASP A 283 38.67 -58.44 -1.93
C ASP A 283 38.25 -56.94 -1.83
N TRP A 284 37.25 -56.60 -1.02
CA TRP A 284 36.79 -55.28 -0.61
C TRP A 284 36.24 -54.47 -1.77
N THR A 285 35.41 -55.08 -2.63
CA THR A 285 34.69 -54.37 -3.68
C THR A 285 33.82 -53.26 -3.05
N GLU A 286 33.92 -52.07 -3.64
CA GLU A 286 33.29 -50.86 -3.11
C GLU A 286 32.76 -49.99 -4.26
N VAL A 287 31.58 -49.42 -4.07
CA VAL A 287 31.02 -48.37 -4.94
C VAL A 287 30.59 -47.19 -4.08
N ARG A 288 30.85 -45.96 -4.55
CA ARG A 288 30.50 -44.77 -3.78
C ARG A 288 30.36 -43.55 -4.67
N GLU A 289 29.15 -42.99 -4.73
CA GLU A 289 28.91 -41.78 -5.51
C GLU A 289 27.69 -41.01 -5.02
N TRP A 290 27.71 -39.69 -5.24
CA TRP A 290 26.52 -38.85 -5.24
C TRP A 290 26.06 -38.63 -6.67
N SER A 291 24.76 -38.68 -6.92
CA SER A 291 24.20 -38.21 -8.18
C SER A 291 24.52 -36.72 -8.39
N LEU A 292 24.50 -36.30 -9.66
CA LEU A 292 24.40 -34.89 -9.99
C LEU A 292 23.11 -34.30 -9.38
N PRO A 293 23.09 -33.01 -8.98
CA PRO A 293 21.87 -32.34 -8.59
C PRO A 293 20.83 -32.33 -9.72
N ALA A 294 19.60 -32.74 -9.41
CA ALA A 294 18.47 -32.70 -10.33
C ALA A 294 17.43 -31.70 -9.84
N ALA A 295 16.95 -30.83 -10.72
CA ALA A 295 15.92 -29.84 -10.38
C ALA A 295 14.58 -30.55 -10.08
N VAL A 296 14.05 -30.30 -8.88
CA VAL A 296 12.73 -30.79 -8.44
C VAL A 296 11.68 -29.73 -8.70
N TYR A 297 12.00 -28.47 -8.38
CA TYR A 297 11.08 -27.37 -8.48
C TYR A 297 11.82 -26.05 -8.70
N LYS A 298 11.17 -25.13 -9.41
CA LYS A 298 11.62 -23.75 -9.58
C LYS A 298 10.42 -22.83 -9.35
N ALA A 299 10.56 -21.92 -8.38
CA ALA A 299 9.53 -20.94 -8.09
C ALA A 299 9.29 -20.03 -9.31
N PRO A 300 8.02 -19.69 -9.61
CA PRO A 300 7.72 -18.71 -10.65
C PRO A 300 8.36 -17.35 -10.35
N LYS A 301 8.58 -16.55 -11.39
CA LYS A 301 9.11 -15.18 -11.23
C LYS A 301 8.22 -14.38 -10.28
N GLY A 302 8.83 -13.70 -9.31
CA GLY A 302 8.10 -12.91 -8.31
C GLY A 302 7.62 -13.72 -7.09
N TRP A 303 8.00 -15.00 -6.97
CA TRP A 303 7.64 -15.86 -5.84
C TRP A 303 8.90 -16.50 -5.24
N LYS A 304 8.91 -16.68 -3.91
CA LYS A 304 9.93 -17.45 -3.19
C LYS A 304 9.29 -18.61 -2.45
N ILE A 305 10.09 -19.63 -2.18
CA ILE A 305 9.73 -20.78 -1.36
C ILE A 305 9.83 -20.38 0.11
N VAL A 306 8.74 -20.52 0.86
CA VAL A 306 8.72 -20.26 2.31
C VAL A 306 8.68 -21.56 3.11
N GLU A 307 8.05 -22.61 2.59
CA GLU A 307 8.01 -23.90 3.26
C GLU A 307 7.94 -25.05 2.26
N VAL A 308 8.50 -26.20 2.65
CA VAL A 308 8.44 -27.46 1.91
C VAL A 308 8.09 -28.59 2.88
N ARG A 309 7.11 -29.43 2.51
CA ARG A 309 6.66 -30.55 3.34
C ARG A 309 6.47 -31.82 2.47
N PRO A 310 7.04 -32.98 2.86
CA PRO A 310 8.06 -33.16 3.90
C PRO A 310 9.39 -32.50 3.51
N ARG A 311 10.25 -32.21 4.51
CA ARG A 311 11.61 -31.65 4.30
C ARG A 311 12.74 -32.51 4.89
N ALA A 312 12.41 -33.54 5.66
CA ALA A 312 13.43 -34.34 6.31
C ALA A 312 14.12 -35.26 5.30
N ASN A 313 15.43 -35.10 5.15
CA ASN A 313 16.25 -35.98 4.33
C ASN A 313 16.15 -37.44 4.79
N SER A 314 16.24 -38.36 3.84
CA SER A 314 16.14 -39.79 4.12
C SER A 314 17.51 -40.46 4.13
N ARG A 315 17.69 -41.39 5.06
CA ARG A 315 18.85 -42.28 5.11
C ARG A 315 18.42 -43.69 5.49
N HIS A 316 19.04 -44.67 4.86
CA HIS A 316 18.91 -46.07 5.28
C HIS A 316 20.27 -46.77 5.24
N THR A 317 20.44 -47.74 6.13
CA THR A 317 21.58 -48.64 6.17
C THR A 317 21.05 -50.06 6.24
N ALA A 318 21.61 -50.96 5.43
CA ALA A 318 21.23 -52.37 5.42
C ALA A 318 22.43 -53.25 5.06
N ASN A 319 22.33 -54.53 5.39
CA ASN A 319 23.21 -55.57 4.88
C ASN A 319 22.41 -56.38 3.86
N ILE A 320 22.99 -56.61 2.68
CA ILE A 320 22.36 -57.36 1.59
C ILE A 320 23.11 -58.68 1.41
N THR A 321 22.37 -59.79 1.46
CA THR A 321 22.84 -61.18 1.36
C THR A 321 22.15 -61.93 0.21
N THR A 322 21.57 -61.20 -0.75
CA THR A 322 20.71 -61.78 -1.79
C THR A 322 20.92 -61.06 -3.11
N HIS A 323 20.78 -61.83 -4.20
CA HIS A 323 20.82 -61.37 -5.59
C HIS A 323 19.62 -60.49 -6.04
N ASP A 324 18.54 -60.45 -5.26
CA ASP A 324 17.33 -59.72 -5.61
C ASP A 324 17.31 -58.26 -5.13
N ALA A 325 16.48 -57.45 -5.77
CA ALA A 325 16.24 -56.08 -5.37
C ALA A 325 15.57 -55.99 -3.99
N GLN A 326 16.19 -55.27 -3.06
CA GLN A 326 15.63 -55.05 -1.72
C GLN A 326 14.92 -53.70 -1.64
N SER A 327 13.74 -53.67 -1.01
CA SER A 327 12.91 -52.46 -0.88
C SER A 327 12.77 -52.02 0.58
N TYR A 328 13.08 -50.75 0.84
CA TYR A 328 13.08 -50.17 2.19
C TYR A 328 12.16 -48.95 2.23
N SER A 329 10.97 -49.13 2.81
CA SER A 329 10.02 -48.04 3.05
C SER A 329 10.54 -47.06 4.10
N ARG A 330 10.23 -45.79 3.91
CA ARG A 330 10.61 -44.69 4.82
C ARG A 330 9.40 -44.11 5.53
N PRO A 331 9.56 -43.57 6.75
CA PRO A 331 8.49 -42.90 7.48
C PRO A 331 7.83 -41.77 6.67
N ALA A 332 6.56 -41.45 6.95
CA ALA A 332 5.79 -40.45 6.21
C ALA A 332 6.36 -39.02 6.28
N GLY A 333 7.13 -38.69 7.32
CA GLY A 333 7.74 -37.37 7.50
C GLY A 333 9.03 -37.14 6.71
N GLU A 334 9.54 -38.16 6.01
CA GLU A 334 10.76 -38.08 5.21
C GLU A 334 10.46 -37.86 3.71
N ILE A 335 11.41 -37.28 2.98
CA ILE A 335 11.25 -36.93 1.55
C ILE A 335 11.25 -38.13 0.61
N VAL A 336 11.81 -39.26 1.02
CA VAL A 336 11.75 -40.52 0.26
C VAL A 336 10.57 -41.34 0.78
N SER A 337 9.85 -42.01 -0.12
CA SER A 337 8.85 -43.02 0.25
C SER A 337 9.49 -44.39 0.36
N THR A 338 10.35 -44.74 -0.59
CA THR A 338 11.00 -46.05 -0.68
C THR A 338 12.38 -45.94 -1.33
N PHE A 339 13.37 -46.62 -0.74
CA PHE A 339 14.62 -46.97 -1.44
C PHE A 339 14.49 -48.38 -2.02
N GLN A 340 14.84 -48.57 -3.28
CA GLN A 340 15.06 -49.89 -3.86
C GLN A 340 16.54 -50.04 -4.19
N VAL A 341 17.18 -51.10 -3.69
CA VAL A 341 18.61 -51.32 -3.82
C VAL A 341 18.85 -52.64 -4.53
N TRP A 342 19.73 -52.62 -5.54
CA TRP A 342 20.28 -53.80 -6.18
C TRP A 342 21.75 -53.88 -5.77
N GLY A 343 22.13 -54.99 -5.15
CA GLY A 343 23.48 -55.21 -4.66
C GLY A 343 24.27 -56.08 -5.62
N ASP A 344 23.92 -57.35 -5.59
CA ASP A 344 24.60 -58.47 -6.21
C ASP A 344 23.77 -59.04 -7.37
N ARG A 345 24.44 -59.60 -8.37
CA ARG A 345 23.98 -60.61 -9.32
C ARG A 345 25.23 -61.40 -9.73
N ASN A 346 25.07 -62.50 -10.47
CA ASN A 346 26.24 -63.15 -11.08
C ASN A 346 27.02 -62.21 -12.04
N GLY A 347 28.29 -61.91 -11.74
CA GLY A 347 29.23 -61.24 -12.65
C GLY A 347 29.98 -60.05 -12.02
N ASP A 348 30.35 -59.05 -12.83
CA ASP A 348 30.86 -57.76 -12.33
C ASP A 348 29.68 -56.76 -12.20
N GLU A 349 29.46 -56.21 -11.00
CA GLU A 349 28.33 -55.31 -10.68
C GLU A 349 28.78 -53.90 -10.34
N ALA A 350 29.97 -53.74 -9.77
CA ALA A 350 30.45 -52.46 -9.27
C ALA A 350 30.60 -51.46 -10.43
N GLY A 351 29.77 -50.41 -10.44
CA GLY A 351 29.75 -49.40 -11.50
C GLY A 351 28.90 -49.75 -12.72
N THR A 352 28.26 -50.92 -12.78
CA THR A 352 27.48 -51.38 -13.94
C THR A 352 26.07 -51.83 -13.57
N TRP A 353 25.87 -52.41 -12.37
CA TRP A 353 24.59 -52.96 -11.91
C TRP A 353 24.20 -52.51 -10.51
N THR A 354 25.14 -52.57 -9.55
CA THR A 354 24.89 -52.16 -8.17
C THR A 354 24.35 -50.74 -8.16
N ARG A 355 23.14 -50.54 -7.64
CA ARG A 355 22.41 -49.28 -7.81
C ARG A 355 21.35 -49.06 -6.74
N VAL A 356 20.93 -47.81 -6.64
CA VAL A 356 19.75 -47.42 -5.87
C VAL A 356 18.74 -46.71 -6.77
N ARG A 357 17.47 -47.03 -6.58
CA ARG A 357 16.34 -46.24 -7.04
C ARG A 357 15.64 -45.61 -5.85
N VAL A 358 15.52 -44.29 -5.88
CA VAL A 358 14.82 -43.51 -4.88
C VAL A 358 13.45 -43.15 -5.43
N HIS A 359 12.40 -43.57 -4.72
CA HIS A 359 11.05 -43.09 -4.96
C HIS A 359 10.79 -41.92 -4.02
N TRP A 360 10.61 -40.73 -4.58
CA TRP A 360 10.38 -39.52 -3.80
C TRP A 360 8.91 -39.42 -3.42
N ARG A 361 8.62 -38.83 -2.25
CA ARG A 361 7.26 -38.41 -1.93
C ARG A 361 6.90 -37.19 -2.75
N ALA A 362 5.61 -37.05 -3.04
CA ALA A 362 5.09 -35.75 -3.44
C ALA A 362 5.34 -34.75 -2.31
N ILE A 363 5.68 -33.52 -2.67
CA ILE A 363 5.91 -32.42 -1.74
C ILE A 363 4.83 -31.36 -1.89
N GLU A 364 4.45 -30.75 -0.78
CA GLU A 364 3.71 -29.51 -0.72
C GLU A 364 4.71 -28.36 -0.55
N ILE A 365 4.60 -27.35 -1.39
CA ILE A 365 5.45 -26.16 -1.39
C ILE A 365 4.57 -24.96 -1.11
N ASP A 366 4.86 -24.24 -0.04
CA ASP A 366 4.25 -22.94 0.22
C ASP A 366 5.13 -21.86 -0.40
N LEU A 367 4.48 -20.99 -1.17
CA LEU A 367 5.09 -19.87 -1.84
C LEU A 367 4.58 -18.55 -1.25
N GLU A 368 5.45 -17.55 -1.26
CA GLU A 368 5.11 -16.17 -0.92
C GLU A 368 5.58 -15.25 -2.04
N GLN A 369 4.71 -14.32 -2.45
CA GLN A 369 5.07 -13.32 -3.45
C GLN A 369 6.17 -12.41 -2.89
N THR A 370 7.22 -12.15 -3.68
CA THR A 370 8.36 -11.32 -3.25
C THR A 370 8.16 -9.85 -3.56
N THR A 371 7.38 -9.56 -4.59
CA THR A 371 7.18 -8.21 -5.12
C THR A 371 5.77 -8.07 -5.69
N PRO A 372 5.12 -6.92 -5.49
CA PRO A 372 3.84 -6.62 -6.14
C PRO A 372 3.99 -6.56 -7.67
N GLU A 373 2.91 -6.86 -8.39
CA GLU A 373 2.92 -6.88 -9.87
C GLU A 373 3.33 -5.54 -10.48
N TRP A 374 2.89 -4.43 -9.89
CA TRP A 374 3.24 -3.07 -10.34
C TRP A 374 4.71 -2.70 -10.12
N ALA A 375 5.51 -3.54 -9.45
CA ALA A 375 6.94 -3.32 -9.25
C ALA A 375 7.82 -3.87 -10.38
N HIS A 376 7.24 -4.58 -11.36
CA HIS A 376 7.96 -5.27 -12.42
C HIS A 376 8.16 -4.47 -13.71
#